data_AF-A0A4Z0EFI9-F1
#
_entry.id   AF-A0A4Z0EFI9-F1
#
_cell.length_a   1.000
_cell.length_b   1.000
_cell.length_c   1.000
_cell.angle_alpha   90.00
_cell.angle_beta   90.00
_cell.angle_gamma   90.00
#
_symmetry.space_group_name_H-M   'P 1'
#
loop_
_entity.id
_entity.type
_entity.pdbx_description
1 polymer ?
#
loop_
_entity_poly.entity_id
_entity_poly.type
_entity_poly.pdbx_seq_one_letter_code
_entity_poly.pdbx_strand_id
1 'polypeptide(L)'
;MPDTEDWWFKTRLANRYKFAELRPYNNPPYGEELWSLVWRLTETQAESPLRDTEMKDIARQRLTGYIVSRLLAEAYRIRTGFPHGPLSDTMEHWLTKLLDEMIERMLDTSEVEKNQISDLLSNITRRVALRHGEPSDSQKNAIATFAETNGHRCYLCAAPLNYSDFAENLSQHLPLEEQEELKQKHNKRRYELEHIYPASKGGSRSPYNLSACCNECNKFKANMTTFAELPIETMLVSSDKSDRVRETFGKRQRFGLFWRQHGRCKSCERPFFQL
;
A
#
# COMPACT_ATOMS: atom_id res chain seq x y z
N MET A 1 1.32 -20.51 -18.84
CA MET A 1 0.66 -19.22 -18.62
C MET A 1 -0.09 -19.32 -17.30
N PRO A 2 0.39 -18.72 -16.22
CA PRO A 2 -0.42 -18.48 -15.04
C PRO A 2 -1.11 -17.11 -15.20
N ASP A 3 -2.42 -17.11 -14.99
CA ASP A 3 -3.31 -15.94 -14.98
C ASP A 3 -2.69 -14.75 -14.25
N THR A 4 -2.29 -13.73 -15.01
CA THR A 4 -1.77 -12.45 -14.51
C THR A 4 -2.87 -11.52 -13.99
N GLU A 5 -4.09 -12.02 -13.75
CA GLU A 5 -5.26 -11.17 -13.47
C GLU A 5 -5.94 -11.33 -12.10
N ASP A 6 -5.55 -12.22 -11.17
CA ASP A 6 -6.50 -12.47 -10.05
C ASP A 6 -5.95 -12.80 -8.65
N TRP A 7 -4.64 -12.67 -8.40
CA TRP A 7 -4.09 -13.12 -7.10
C TRP A 7 -3.63 -12.01 -6.14
N TRP A 8 -3.09 -10.89 -6.64
CA TRP A 8 -2.65 -9.78 -5.79
C TRP A 8 -3.81 -9.04 -5.10
N PHE A 9 -5.03 -9.12 -5.66
CA PHE A 9 -6.23 -8.47 -5.13
C PHE A 9 -7.05 -9.30 -4.14
N LYS A 10 -6.86 -10.62 -4.13
CA LYS A 10 -7.57 -11.52 -3.21
C LYS A 10 -6.79 -11.71 -1.92
N THR A 11 -6.32 -10.62 -1.31
CA THR A 11 -6.17 -10.60 0.16
C THR A 11 -7.54 -10.95 0.73
N ARG A 12 -7.63 -12.15 1.33
CA ARG A 12 -8.84 -12.81 1.87
C ARG A 12 -9.48 -12.06 3.06
N LEU A 13 -9.46 -10.74 3.05
CA LEU A 13 -10.29 -9.84 3.85
C LEU A 13 -11.55 -9.39 3.07
N ALA A 14 -11.53 -9.52 1.74
CA ALA A 14 -12.63 -9.24 0.82
C ALA A 14 -13.96 -9.94 1.17
N ASN A 15 -13.91 -11.08 1.87
CA ASN A 15 -15.11 -11.83 2.27
C ASN A 15 -15.55 -11.59 3.72
N ARG A 16 -14.84 -10.76 4.51
CA ARG A 16 -15.05 -10.65 5.95
C ARG A 16 -15.50 -9.26 6.41
N TYR A 17 -14.96 -8.18 5.85
CA TYR A 17 -15.44 -6.83 6.16
C TYR A 17 -16.68 -6.45 5.33
N LYS A 18 -17.87 -6.93 5.73
CA LYS A 18 -19.13 -6.34 5.24
C LYS A 18 -19.45 -5.13 6.11
N PHE A 19 -19.10 -3.94 5.65
CA PHE A 19 -19.53 -2.69 6.30
C PHE A 19 -21.02 -2.47 6.10
N ALA A 20 -21.74 -2.26 7.19
CA ALA A 20 -23.12 -1.79 7.15
C ALA A 20 -23.15 -0.25 7.05
N GLU A 21 -22.50 0.33 6.03
CA GLU A 21 -22.72 1.73 5.65
C GLU A 21 -22.70 1.91 4.12
N LEU A 22 -23.92 2.12 3.57
CA LEU A 22 -24.28 3.11 2.54
C LEU A 22 -23.81 2.95 1.08
N ARG A 23 -24.73 2.47 0.22
CA ARG A 23 -24.80 2.58 -1.26
C ARG A 23 -23.63 1.92 -2.03
N PRO A 24 -23.85 1.42 -3.26
CA PRO A 24 -22.80 0.72 -3.99
C PRO A 24 -21.64 1.70 -4.29
N TYR A 25 -20.46 1.40 -3.76
CA TYR A 25 -19.14 1.79 -4.27
C TYR A 25 -19.02 3.13 -5.03
N ASN A 26 -19.14 4.26 -4.34
CA ASN A 26 -18.78 5.59 -4.89
C ASN A 26 -17.30 5.97 -4.68
N ASN A 27 -16.40 5.01 -4.45
CA ASN A 27 -14.97 5.27 -4.25
C ASN A 27 -14.10 4.48 -5.22
N PRO A 28 -13.91 4.97 -6.46
CA PRO A 28 -13.13 4.26 -7.47
C PRO A 28 -11.66 4.06 -7.03
N PRO A 29 -11.04 2.93 -7.35
CA PRO A 29 -9.66 2.60 -6.98
C PRO A 29 -8.62 3.29 -7.90
N TYR A 30 -8.73 4.62 -8.08
CA TYR A 30 -7.91 5.36 -9.05
C TYR A 30 -6.39 5.08 -8.94
N GLY A 31 -5.84 4.98 -7.73
CA GLY A 31 -4.42 4.69 -7.55
C GLY A 31 -3.97 3.32 -8.06
N GLU A 32 -4.83 2.32 -7.90
CA GLU A 32 -4.63 0.96 -8.41
C GLU A 32 -4.82 0.90 -9.93
N GLU A 33 -5.83 1.60 -10.45
CA GLU A 33 -6.07 1.71 -11.90
C GLU A 33 -4.88 2.37 -12.60
N LEU A 34 -4.35 3.46 -12.02
CA LEU A 34 -3.14 4.14 -12.52
C LEU A 34 -1.94 3.20 -12.49
N TRP A 35 -1.74 2.48 -11.38
CA TRP A 35 -0.66 1.51 -11.28
C TRP A 35 -0.76 0.42 -12.34
N SER A 36 -1.94 -0.16 -12.52
CA SER A 36 -2.20 -1.23 -13.49
C SER A 36 -2.02 -0.77 -14.93
N LEU A 37 -2.43 0.46 -15.24
CA LEU A 37 -2.23 1.06 -16.56
C LEU A 37 -0.75 1.27 -16.86
N VAL A 38 0.01 1.88 -15.94
CA VAL A 38 1.47 2.06 -16.09
C VAL A 38 2.19 0.71 -16.14
N TRP A 39 1.76 -0.26 -15.33
CA TRP A 39 2.30 -1.62 -15.37
C TRP A 39 2.20 -2.21 -16.78
N ARG A 40 1.04 -2.15 -17.43
CA ARG A 40 0.86 -2.63 -18.82
C ARG A 40 1.74 -1.88 -19.82
N LEU A 41 1.87 -0.57 -19.69
CA LEU A 41 2.74 0.24 -20.56
C LEU A 41 4.23 -0.16 -20.42
N THR A 42 4.67 -0.49 -19.21
CA THR A 42 6.05 -0.99 -19.01
C THR A 42 6.26 -2.42 -19.52
N GLU A 43 5.19 -3.19 -19.79
CA GLU A 43 5.29 -4.51 -20.43
C GLU A 43 5.76 -4.40 -21.87
N THR A 44 5.11 -3.49 -22.60
CA THR A 44 5.16 -3.40 -24.04
C THR A 44 6.46 -2.76 -24.52
N GLN A 45 7.14 -2.02 -23.64
CA GLN A 45 8.31 -1.20 -23.97
C GLN A 45 9.65 -1.84 -23.60
N ALA A 46 9.69 -2.95 -22.85
CA ALA A 46 10.93 -3.45 -22.26
C ALA A 46 11.34 -4.85 -22.76
N GLU A 47 12.26 -4.92 -23.71
CA GLU A 47 13.12 -6.10 -23.86
C GLU A 47 14.09 -6.16 -22.67
N SER A 48 13.76 -6.97 -21.67
CA SER A 48 14.64 -7.12 -20.51
C SER A 48 15.78 -8.11 -20.79
N PRO A 49 17.06 -7.71 -20.63
CA PRO A 49 18.21 -8.60 -20.79
C PRO A 49 18.36 -9.61 -19.65
N LEU A 50 17.58 -9.44 -18.57
CA LEU A 50 17.54 -10.42 -17.48
C LEU A 50 17.05 -11.76 -18.03
N ARG A 51 17.55 -12.88 -17.51
CA ARG A 51 17.02 -14.22 -17.85
C ARG A 51 16.08 -14.75 -16.77
N ASP A 52 16.31 -14.34 -15.54
CA ASP A 52 15.49 -14.67 -14.38
C ASP A 52 14.16 -13.91 -14.43
N THR A 53 13.06 -14.66 -14.57
CA THR A 53 11.70 -14.12 -14.63
C THR A 53 11.28 -13.42 -13.35
N GLU A 54 11.78 -13.85 -12.19
CA GLU A 54 11.46 -13.22 -10.91
C GLU A 54 12.16 -11.85 -10.78
N MET A 55 13.42 -11.78 -11.18
CA MET A 55 14.15 -10.50 -11.19
C MET A 55 13.58 -9.52 -12.22
N LYS A 56 13.07 -10.01 -13.36
CA LYS A 56 12.30 -9.20 -14.32
C LYS A 56 11.07 -8.57 -13.67
N ASP A 57 10.29 -9.38 -12.96
CA ASP A 57 9.07 -8.92 -12.32
C ASP A 57 9.36 -7.86 -11.24
N ILE A 58 10.37 -8.09 -10.38
CA ILE A 58 10.80 -7.13 -9.36
C ILE A 58 11.28 -5.81 -10.01
N ALA A 59 12.10 -5.90 -11.05
CA ALA A 59 12.59 -4.72 -11.77
C ALA A 59 11.44 -3.92 -12.39
N ARG A 60 10.46 -4.61 -12.98
CA ARG A 60 9.26 -3.98 -13.55
C ARG A 60 8.39 -3.33 -12.49
N GLN A 61 8.20 -3.97 -11.33
CA GLN A 61 7.42 -3.41 -10.22
C GLN A 61 8.05 -2.13 -9.70
N ARG A 62 9.39 -2.07 -9.64
CA ARG A 62 10.13 -0.85 -9.31
C ARG A 62 9.98 0.23 -10.34
N LEU A 63 10.16 -0.10 -11.61
CA LEU A 63 10.02 0.86 -12.70
C LEU A 63 8.61 1.47 -12.69
N THR A 64 7.59 0.63 -12.57
CA THR A 64 6.19 1.05 -12.43
C THR A 64 6.03 1.98 -11.22
N GLY A 65 6.56 1.60 -10.06
CA GLY A 65 6.45 2.43 -8.86
C GLY A 65 7.17 3.75 -8.91
N TYR A 66 8.32 3.77 -9.57
CA TYR A 66 9.06 4.99 -9.86
C TYR A 66 8.25 5.91 -10.78
N ILE A 67 7.76 5.39 -11.91
CA ILE A 67 6.97 6.16 -12.89
C ILE A 67 5.70 6.72 -12.24
N VAL A 68 4.91 5.87 -11.56
CA VAL A 68 3.68 6.31 -10.87
C VAL A 68 3.98 7.39 -9.83
N SER A 69 5.05 7.23 -9.05
CA SER A 69 5.44 8.24 -8.05
C SER A 69 5.86 9.56 -8.69
N ARG A 70 6.56 9.52 -9.84
CA ARG A 70 6.93 10.72 -10.60
C ARG A 70 5.71 11.40 -11.22
N LEU A 71 4.80 10.64 -11.84
CA LEU A 71 3.56 11.17 -12.40
C LEU A 71 2.72 11.85 -11.33
N LEU A 72 2.54 11.20 -10.17
CA LEU A 72 1.80 11.78 -9.06
C LEU A 72 2.48 13.03 -8.49
N ALA A 73 3.80 13.01 -8.28
CA ALA A 73 4.53 14.16 -7.76
C ALA A 73 4.39 15.40 -8.67
N GLU A 74 4.54 15.21 -9.98
CA GLU A 74 4.36 16.29 -10.96
C GLU A 74 2.90 16.72 -11.08
N ALA A 75 1.95 15.79 -11.07
CA ALA A 75 0.52 16.09 -11.07
C ALA A 75 0.10 16.89 -9.82
N TYR A 76 0.63 16.55 -8.64
CA TYR A 76 0.42 17.34 -7.42
C TYR A 76 0.96 18.75 -7.59
N ARG A 77 2.19 18.89 -8.12
CA ARG A 77 2.80 20.20 -8.38
C ARG A 77 1.94 21.03 -9.34
N ILE A 78 1.48 20.45 -10.45
CA ILE A 78 0.58 21.11 -11.40
C ILE A 78 -0.72 21.52 -10.69
N ARG A 79 -1.34 20.60 -9.92
CA ARG A 79 -2.61 20.83 -9.22
C ARG A 79 -2.54 21.97 -8.19
N THR A 80 -1.38 22.20 -7.57
CA THR A 80 -1.20 23.32 -6.61
C THR A 80 -1.37 24.70 -7.25
N GLY A 81 -1.24 24.81 -8.58
CA GLY A 81 -1.53 26.04 -9.32
C GLY A 81 -3.02 26.33 -9.49
N PHE A 82 -3.92 25.47 -9.01
CA PHE A 82 -5.36 25.56 -9.20
C PHE A 82 -6.12 25.59 -7.86
N PRO A 83 -7.31 26.21 -7.78
CA PRO A 83 -8.15 26.21 -6.57
C PRO A 83 -8.45 24.80 -6.06
N HIS A 84 -8.50 24.58 -4.74
CA HIS A 84 -8.79 23.24 -4.17
C HIS A 84 -10.24 22.77 -4.37
N GLY A 85 -11.17 23.69 -4.67
CA GLY A 85 -12.57 23.38 -4.93
C GLY A 85 -12.85 22.91 -6.36
N PRO A 86 -14.13 22.87 -6.77
CA PRO A 86 -14.52 22.65 -8.16
C PRO A 86 -13.83 23.66 -9.07
N LEU A 87 -13.30 23.18 -10.19
CA LEU A 87 -12.70 24.01 -11.21
C LEU A 87 -13.78 24.44 -12.20
N SER A 88 -13.60 25.59 -12.84
CA SER A 88 -14.42 25.94 -14.01
C SER A 88 -13.97 25.10 -15.21
N ASP A 89 -14.85 24.93 -16.20
CA ASP A 89 -14.54 24.17 -17.43
C ASP A 89 -13.23 24.63 -18.09
N THR A 90 -12.97 25.95 -18.08
CA THR A 90 -11.71 26.50 -18.61
C THR A 90 -10.50 26.04 -17.79
N MET A 91 -10.59 26.04 -16.46
CA MET A 91 -9.52 25.58 -15.59
C MET A 91 -9.32 24.07 -15.68
N GLU A 92 -10.39 23.29 -15.82
CA GLU A 92 -10.30 21.85 -16.07
C GLU A 92 -9.58 21.55 -17.38
N HIS A 93 -9.94 22.26 -18.46
CA HIS A 93 -9.25 22.13 -19.74
C HIS A 93 -7.75 22.44 -19.65
N TRP A 94 -7.36 23.52 -18.96
CA TRP A 94 -5.94 23.84 -18.74
C TRP A 94 -5.22 22.80 -17.89
N LEU A 95 -5.86 22.28 -16.84
CA LEU A 95 -5.30 21.21 -16.02
C LEU A 95 -5.04 19.95 -16.87
N THR A 96 -6.02 19.49 -17.64
CA THR A 96 -5.88 18.33 -18.53
C THR A 96 -4.74 18.53 -19.51
N LYS A 97 -4.68 19.70 -20.18
CA LYS A 97 -3.59 19.99 -21.13
C LYS A 97 -2.20 19.89 -20.48
N LEU A 98 -2.02 20.43 -19.28
CA LEU A 98 -0.73 20.37 -18.57
C LEU A 98 -0.38 18.95 -18.12
N LEU A 99 -1.38 18.14 -17.75
CA LEU A 99 -1.19 16.73 -17.43
C LEU A 99 -0.80 15.94 -18.69
N ASP A 100 -1.43 16.19 -19.82
CA ASP A 100 -1.14 15.52 -21.09
C ASP A 100 0.31 15.82 -21.54
N GLU A 101 0.72 17.10 -21.54
CA GLU A 101 2.10 17.53 -21.85
C GLU A 101 3.14 16.92 -20.87
N MET A 102 2.73 16.62 -19.64
CA MET A 102 3.59 15.93 -18.66
C MET A 102 3.69 14.44 -18.97
N ILE A 103 2.58 13.79 -19.31
CA ILE A 103 2.52 12.36 -19.64
C ILE A 103 3.36 12.08 -20.90
N GLU A 104 3.21 12.87 -21.95
CA GLU A 104 3.95 12.72 -23.22
C GLU A 104 5.48 12.82 -23.04
N ARG A 105 5.94 13.60 -22.05
CA ARG A 105 7.38 13.71 -21.73
C ARG A 105 7.91 12.52 -20.95
N MET A 106 7.04 11.74 -20.32
CA MET A 106 7.41 10.67 -19.39
C MET A 106 7.16 9.28 -19.94
N LEU A 107 6.16 9.13 -20.80
CA LEU A 107 5.68 7.85 -21.30
C LEU A 107 5.35 7.97 -22.78
N ASP A 108 5.71 6.94 -23.53
CA ASP A 108 5.19 6.72 -24.88
C ASP A 108 3.82 6.03 -24.75
N THR A 109 2.74 6.75 -25.07
CA THR A 109 1.36 6.30 -24.86
C THR A 109 0.50 6.66 -26.05
N SER A 110 -0.49 5.81 -26.35
CA SER A 110 -1.58 6.20 -27.25
C SER A 110 -2.42 7.33 -26.65
N GLU A 111 -3.18 8.05 -27.49
CA GLU A 111 -4.12 9.09 -27.03
C GLU A 111 -5.14 8.55 -26.01
N VAL A 112 -5.59 7.30 -26.18
CA VAL A 112 -6.54 6.66 -25.25
C VAL A 112 -5.91 6.47 -23.87
N GLU A 113 -4.68 5.96 -23.82
CA GLU A 113 -3.97 5.73 -22.56
C GLU A 113 -3.59 7.05 -21.88
N LYS A 114 -3.17 8.05 -22.66
CA LYS A 114 -2.87 9.40 -22.15
C LYS A 114 -4.09 10.01 -21.46
N ASN A 115 -5.25 9.99 -22.13
CA ASN A 115 -6.50 10.50 -21.57
C ASN A 115 -6.88 9.78 -20.27
N GLN A 116 -6.76 8.45 -20.24
CA GLN A 116 -7.01 7.66 -19.03
C GLN A 116 -6.06 8.03 -17.88
N ILE A 117 -4.76 8.17 -18.14
CA ILE A 117 -3.79 8.59 -17.12
C ILE A 117 -4.11 10.00 -16.61
N SER A 118 -4.42 10.92 -17.53
CA SER A 118 -4.77 12.31 -17.21
C SER A 118 -5.99 12.39 -16.28
N ASP A 119 -7.05 11.64 -16.62
CA ASP A 119 -8.27 11.53 -15.82
C ASP A 119 -7.99 10.95 -14.43
N LEU A 120 -7.18 9.88 -14.36
CA LEU A 120 -6.80 9.25 -13.10
C LEU A 120 -6.00 10.23 -12.22
N LEU A 121 -5.00 10.92 -12.77
CA LEU A 121 -4.20 11.90 -12.04
C LEU A 121 -5.03 13.08 -11.54
N SER A 122 -5.92 13.62 -12.37
CA SER A 122 -6.86 14.68 -11.98
C SER A 122 -7.73 14.23 -10.80
N ASN A 123 -8.28 13.02 -10.87
CA ASN A 123 -9.12 12.45 -9.82
C ASN A 123 -8.35 12.17 -8.51
N ILE A 124 -7.14 11.62 -8.60
CA ILE A 124 -6.29 11.34 -7.44
C ILE A 124 -5.89 12.64 -6.75
N THR A 125 -5.42 13.63 -7.52
CA THR A 125 -4.94 14.90 -6.96
C THR A 125 -6.08 15.66 -6.28
N ARG A 126 -7.29 15.66 -6.88
CA ARG A 126 -8.52 16.18 -6.25
C ARG A 126 -8.86 15.46 -4.95
N ARG A 127 -8.88 14.12 -4.94
CA ARG A 127 -9.21 13.31 -3.75
C ARG A 127 -8.26 13.60 -2.60
N VAL A 128 -6.97 13.67 -2.86
CA VAL A 128 -5.95 13.93 -1.84
C VAL A 128 -6.04 15.35 -1.31
N ALA A 129 -6.27 16.35 -2.17
CA ALA A 129 -6.47 17.75 -1.75
C ALA A 129 -7.65 17.90 -0.78
N LEU A 130 -8.73 17.16 -1.00
CA LEU A 130 -9.94 17.18 -0.17
C LEU A 130 -9.87 16.24 1.05
N ARG A 131 -8.75 15.55 1.28
CA ARG A 131 -8.57 14.56 2.37
C ARG A 131 -9.63 13.46 2.39
N HIS A 132 -10.25 13.14 1.25
CA HIS A 132 -11.26 12.08 1.13
C HIS A 132 -10.67 10.65 1.23
N GLY A 133 -9.41 10.51 1.63
CA GLY A 133 -8.72 9.23 1.81
C GLY A 133 -8.93 8.57 3.19
N GLU A 134 -9.12 9.32 4.28
CA GLU A 134 -9.12 8.73 5.64
C GLU A 134 -10.49 8.28 6.18
N PRO A 135 -10.72 7.00 6.55
CA PRO A 135 -11.98 6.55 7.15
C PRO A 135 -12.38 7.38 8.38
N SER A 136 -13.69 7.55 8.61
CA SER A 136 -14.18 8.23 9.82
C SER A 136 -13.87 7.43 11.08
N ASP A 137 -13.92 8.05 12.27
CA ASP A 137 -13.64 7.33 13.52
C ASP A 137 -14.68 6.24 13.81
N SER A 138 -15.94 6.46 13.42
CA SER A 138 -16.99 5.42 13.46
C SER A 138 -16.59 4.21 12.61
N GLN A 139 -16.10 4.45 11.39
CA GLN A 139 -15.63 3.39 10.48
C GLN A 139 -14.39 2.68 11.05
N LYS A 140 -13.40 3.44 11.55
CA LYS A 140 -12.20 2.86 12.18
C LYS A 140 -12.56 1.95 13.35
N ASN A 141 -13.48 2.39 14.22
CA ASN A 141 -13.94 1.61 15.36
C ASN A 141 -14.67 0.35 14.92
N ALA A 142 -15.60 0.44 13.96
CA ALA A 142 -16.30 -0.72 13.42
C ALA A 142 -15.33 -1.75 12.80
N ILE A 143 -14.30 -1.28 12.09
CA ILE A 143 -13.25 -2.14 11.52
C ILE A 143 -12.42 -2.79 12.62
N ALA A 144 -12.03 -2.02 13.64
CA ALA A 144 -11.25 -2.50 14.77
C ALA A 144 -11.99 -3.59 15.54
N THR A 145 -13.25 -3.36 15.94
CA THR A 145 -14.09 -4.34 16.64
C THR A 145 -14.25 -5.62 15.82
N PHE A 146 -14.51 -5.50 14.52
CA PHE A 146 -14.61 -6.66 13.64
C PHE A 146 -13.30 -7.45 13.60
N ALA A 147 -12.18 -6.76 13.41
CA ALA A 147 -10.85 -7.36 13.31
C ALA A 147 -10.47 -8.07 14.62
N GLU A 148 -10.77 -7.46 15.77
CA GLU A 148 -10.58 -8.06 17.10
C GLU A 148 -11.41 -9.33 17.26
N THR A 149 -12.72 -9.26 16.98
CA THR A 149 -13.66 -10.40 17.11
C THR A 149 -13.25 -11.59 16.24
N ASN A 150 -12.61 -11.32 15.10
CA ASN A 150 -12.16 -12.35 14.17
C ASN A 150 -10.69 -12.74 14.35
N GLY A 151 -10.02 -12.26 15.42
CA GLY A 151 -8.63 -12.59 15.72
C GLY A 151 -7.66 -12.20 14.61
N HIS A 152 -7.92 -11.10 13.91
CA HIS A 152 -7.08 -10.65 12.81
C HIS A 152 -5.66 -10.34 13.32
N ARG A 153 -4.69 -10.66 12.46
CA ARG A 153 -3.27 -10.43 12.67
C ARG A 153 -2.79 -9.39 11.67
N CYS A 154 -1.62 -8.82 11.91
CA CYS A 154 -1.02 -7.88 10.96
C CYS A 154 -0.91 -8.53 9.58
N TYR A 155 -1.48 -7.93 8.53
CA TYR A 155 -1.42 -8.55 7.19
C TYR A 155 0.01 -8.61 6.60
N LEU A 156 0.92 -7.76 7.09
CA LEU A 156 2.30 -7.68 6.62
C LEU A 156 3.24 -8.65 7.35
N CYS A 157 3.14 -8.77 8.68
CA CYS A 157 4.05 -9.62 9.47
C CYS A 157 3.37 -10.75 10.24
N ALA A 158 2.04 -10.83 10.19
CA ALA A 158 1.20 -11.82 10.87
C ALA A 158 1.33 -11.91 12.39
N ALA A 159 2.00 -10.94 13.01
CA ALA A 159 2.01 -10.80 14.45
C ALA A 159 0.58 -10.56 14.97
N PRO A 160 0.27 -11.06 16.18
CA PRO A 160 -0.95 -10.66 16.88
C PRO A 160 -0.97 -9.14 17.08
N LEU A 161 -2.17 -8.58 17.05
CA LEU A 161 -2.42 -7.15 17.21
C LEU A 161 -3.02 -6.87 18.58
N ASN A 162 -2.63 -5.73 19.15
CA ASN A 162 -3.23 -5.20 20.37
C ASN A 162 -4.35 -4.24 19.97
N TYR A 163 -5.59 -4.66 20.20
CA TYR A 163 -6.80 -3.90 19.88
C TYR A 163 -7.25 -2.98 21.02
N SER A 164 -6.91 -3.35 22.26
CA SER A 164 -7.19 -2.57 23.44
C SER A 164 -6.01 -1.66 23.80
N ASP A 165 -6.29 -0.51 24.42
CA ASP A 165 -5.26 0.35 25.02
C ASP A 165 -4.80 -0.20 26.40
N PHE A 166 -4.88 -1.52 26.61
CA PHE A 166 -4.78 -2.22 27.89
C PHE A 166 -3.43 -2.02 28.61
N ALA A 167 -2.34 -1.73 27.89
CA ALA A 167 -1.05 -1.42 28.51
C ALA A 167 -1.03 -0.15 29.36
N GLU A 168 -1.95 0.80 29.13
CA GLU A 168 -2.05 2.02 29.94
C GLU A 168 -2.53 1.74 31.37
N ASN A 169 -3.34 0.69 31.58
CA ASN A 169 -3.89 0.34 32.88
C ASN A 169 -2.99 -0.61 33.68
N LEU A 170 -2.26 -1.52 33.02
CA LEU A 170 -1.37 -2.49 33.67
C LEU A 170 -0.05 -1.90 34.17
N SER A 171 0.37 -0.74 33.64
CA SER A 171 1.67 -0.15 33.93
C SER A 171 1.70 0.67 35.23
N GLN A 172 0.57 0.98 35.84
CA GLN A 172 0.51 1.95 36.96
C GLN A 172 1.24 1.51 38.24
N HIS A 173 1.53 0.22 38.41
CA HIS A 173 2.21 -0.32 39.59
C HIS A 173 3.67 -0.76 39.35
N LEU A 174 4.19 -0.58 38.13
CA LEU A 174 5.55 -0.99 37.78
C LEU A 174 6.55 0.18 37.90
N PRO A 175 7.86 -0.09 38.07
CA PRO A 175 8.89 0.93 37.94
C PRO A 175 8.85 1.64 36.58
N LEU A 176 9.17 2.94 36.53
CA LEU A 176 9.06 3.78 35.33
C LEU A 176 9.72 3.18 34.08
N GLU A 177 10.91 2.58 34.22
CA GLU A 177 11.64 1.96 33.11
C GLU A 177 10.87 0.76 32.53
N GLU A 178 10.27 -0.07 33.39
CA GLU A 178 9.45 -1.21 32.98
C GLU A 178 8.13 -0.75 32.35
N GLN A 179 7.54 0.34 32.84
CA GLN A 179 6.37 0.96 32.22
C GLN A 179 6.68 1.39 30.78
N GLU A 180 7.81 2.07 30.59
CA GLU A 180 8.25 2.58 29.29
C GLU A 180 8.51 1.42 28.32
N GLU A 181 9.18 0.36 28.78
CA GLU A 181 9.44 -0.84 27.96
C GLU A 181 8.14 -1.54 27.55
N LEU A 182 7.19 -1.70 28.48
CA LEU A 182 5.88 -2.29 28.20
C LEU A 182 5.07 -1.44 27.22
N LYS A 183 5.02 -0.12 27.41
CA LYS A 183 4.37 0.82 26.47
C LYS A 183 5.01 0.73 25.09
N GLN A 184 6.32 0.67 24.99
CA GLN A 184 7.02 0.52 23.70
C GLN A 184 6.70 -0.82 23.02
N LYS A 185 6.68 -1.93 23.77
CA LYS A 185 6.30 -3.25 23.23
C LYS A 185 4.85 -3.26 22.76
N HIS A 186 3.95 -2.68 23.56
CA HIS A 186 2.54 -2.55 23.23
C HIS A 186 2.32 -1.71 21.97
N ASN A 187 2.95 -0.53 21.91
CA ASN A 187 2.82 0.41 20.80
C ASN A 187 3.30 -0.19 19.48
N LYS A 188 4.34 -1.02 19.46
CA LYS A 188 4.79 -1.72 18.24
C LYS A 188 3.71 -2.62 17.63
N ARG A 189 2.89 -3.25 18.48
CA ARG A 189 1.82 -4.19 18.11
C ARG A 189 0.42 -3.58 18.14
N ARG A 190 0.30 -2.29 18.44
CA ARG A 190 -0.97 -1.55 18.39
C ARG A 190 -1.60 -1.72 17.02
N TYR A 191 -2.89 -2.04 17.01
CA TYR A 191 -3.71 -2.09 15.82
C TYR A 191 -3.70 -0.72 15.12
N GLU A 192 -3.52 -0.75 13.80
CA GLU A 192 -3.70 0.37 12.90
C GLU A 192 -4.52 -0.11 11.70
N LEU A 193 -5.37 0.78 11.20
CA LEU A 193 -6.01 0.60 9.91
C LEU A 193 -5.07 1.10 8.81
N GLU A 194 -4.67 0.21 7.91
CA GLU A 194 -3.74 0.54 6.83
C GLU A 194 -4.40 0.38 5.46
N HIS A 195 -4.03 1.28 4.53
CA HIS A 195 -4.41 1.13 3.14
C HIS A 195 -3.40 0.26 2.39
N ILE A 196 -3.87 -0.78 1.68
CA ILE A 196 -3.01 -1.62 0.84
C ILE A 196 -2.32 -0.74 -0.22
N TYR A 197 -3.11 -0.02 -1.00
CA TYR A 197 -2.67 1.11 -1.82
C TYR A 197 -2.77 2.41 -1.02
N PRO A 198 -1.65 3.11 -0.78
CA PRO A 198 -1.64 4.32 0.04
C PRO A 198 -2.66 5.36 -0.42
N ALA A 199 -3.37 5.98 0.52
CA ALA A 199 -4.30 7.07 0.23
C ALA A 199 -3.61 8.25 -0.48
N SER A 200 -2.34 8.52 -0.14
CA SER A 200 -1.49 9.52 -0.79
C SER A 200 -1.15 9.20 -2.26
N LYS A 201 -1.45 7.98 -2.73
CA LYS A 201 -1.28 7.54 -4.12
C LYS A 201 -2.63 7.24 -4.78
N GLY A 202 -3.74 7.69 -4.19
CA GLY A 202 -5.09 7.48 -4.74
C GLY A 202 -5.83 6.25 -4.24
N GLY A 203 -5.29 5.55 -3.24
CA GLY A 203 -5.97 4.44 -2.57
C GLY A 203 -7.37 4.83 -2.09
N SER A 204 -8.34 3.94 -2.29
CA SER A 204 -9.73 4.15 -1.88
C SER A 204 -9.98 3.69 -0.44
N ARG A 205 -11.09 4.13 0.16
CA ARG A 205 -11.60 3.60 1.44
C ARG A 205 -12.39 2.29 1.28
N SER A 206 -12.28 1.65 0.12
CA SER A 206 -12.99 0.41 -0.15
C SER A 206 -12.54 -0.67 0.85
N PRO A 207 -13.44 -1.58 1.28
CA PRO A 207 -13.05 -2.77 2.04
C PRO A 207 -11.93 -3.58 1.37
N TYR A 208 -11.80 -3.50 0.04
CA TYR A 208 -10.75 -4.18 -0.70
C TYR A 208 -9.37 -3.54 -0.56
N ASN A 209 -9.31 -2.27 -0.14
CA ASN A 209 -8.07 -1.53 0.01
C ASN A 209 -7.68 -1.29 1.47
N LEU A 210 -8.45 -1.78 2.45
CA LEU A 210 -8.22 -1.56 3.87
C LEU A 210 -7.83 -2.87 4.57
N SER A 211 -6.86 -2.80 5.49
CA SER A 211 -6.37 -3.97 6.21
C SER A 211 -5.89 -3.67 7.63
N ALA A 212 -5.92 -4.68 8.50
CA ALA A 212 -5.41 -4.61 9.86
C ALA A 212 -3.87 -4.75 9.86
N CYS A 213 -3.18 -3.75 10.39
CA CYS A 213 -1.72 -3.71 10.45
C CYS A 213 -1.25 -3.39 11.88
N CYS A 214 -0.01 -3.74 12.21
CA CYS A 214 0.61 -3.24 13.44
C CYS A 214 1.29 -1.89 13.17
N ASN A 215 1.34 -1.02 14.17
CA ASN A 215 1.97 0.30 14.06
C ASN A 215 3.39 0.25 13.46
N GLU A 216 4.22 -0.72 13.86
CA GLU A 216 5.58 -0.86 13.31
C GLU A 216 5.57 -1.16 11.79
N CYS A 217 4.74 -2.10 11.33
CA CYS A 217 4.62 -2.41 9.91
C CYS A 217 3.96 -1.29 9.10
N ASN A 218 2.99 -0.59 9.68
CA ASN A 218 2.35 0.56 9.04
C ASN A 218 3.39 1.69 8.79
N LYS A 219 4.19 2.00 9.82
CA LYS A 219 5.32 2.95 9.70
C LYS A 219 6.37 2.52 8.69
N PHE A 220 6.68 1.22 8.63
CA PHE A 220 7.63 0.70 7.64
C PHE A 220 7.09 0.78 6.22
N LYS A 221 5.82 0.41 6.00
CA LYS A 221 5.18 0.48 4.68
C LYS A 221 5.06 1.93 4.20
N ALA A 222 4.62 2.83 5.08
CA ALA A 222 4.40 4.24 4.78
C ALA A 222 3.60 4.41 3.47
N ASN A 223 4.22 5.01 2.46
CA ASN A 223 3.61 5.26 1.15
C ASN A 223 4.08 4.27 0.07
N MET A 224 4.72 3.16 0.42
CA MET A 224 5.07 2.11 -0.54
C MET A 224 3.80 1.35 -0.98
N THR A 225 3.76 1.06 -2.27
CA THR A 225 2.70 0.28 -2.95
C THR A 225 3.10 -1.19 -3.03
N THR A 226 4.40 -1.48 -3.20
CA THR A 226 4.92 -2.84 -3.33
C THR A 226 6.18 -3.06 -2.48
N PHE A 227 6.41 -4.32 -2.08
CA PHE A 227 7.68 -4.73 -1.47
C PHE A 227 8.88 -4.45 -2.38
N ALA A 228 8.69 -4.37 -3.69
CA ALA A 228 9.76 -4.13 -4.65
C ALA A 228 10.39 -2.75 -4.47
N GLU A 229 9.71 -1.79 -3.83
CA GLU A 229 10.29 -0.49 -3.46
C GLU A 229 11.40 -0.61 -2.40
N LEU A 230 11.51 -1.77 -1.73
CA LEU A 230 12.64 -2.10 -0.86
C LEU A 230 13.74 -2.80 -1.67
N PRO A 231 15.03 -2.51 -1.40
CA PRO A 231 16.18 -3.19 -2.01
C PRO A 231 16.31 -4.62 -1.48
N ILE A 232 15.37 -5.52 -1.83
CA ILE A 232 15.31 -6.84 -1.23
C ILE A 232 16.36 -7.82 -1.76
N GLU A 233 16.75 -7.65 -3.00
CA GLU A 233 17.77 -8.40 -3.73
C GLU A 233 19.19 -8.07 -3.27
N THR A 234 19.42 -6.92 -2.63
CA THR A 234 20.74 -6.62 -2.05
C THR A 234 21.03 -7.47 -0.82
N MET A 235 20.08 -8.31 -0.39
CA MET A 235 20.22 -9.24 0.72
C MET A 235 20.82 -10.56 0.26
N LEU A 236 22.13 -10.56 0.05
CA LEU A 236 22.88 -11.80 -0.09
C LEU A 236 23.45 -12.17 1.26
N VAL A 237 23.00 -13.30 1.81
CA VAL A 237 23.58 -13.88 3.03
C VAL A 237 24.27 -15.18 2.66
N SER A 238 25.59 -15.18 2.71
CA SER A 238 26.42 -16.38 2.59
C SER A 238 26.72 -16.95 3.98
N SER A 239 25.71 -17.54 4.62
CA SER A 239 25.91 -18.28 5.87
C SER A 239 25.07 -19.54 5.88
N ASP A 240 25.73 -20.67 6.14
CA ASP A 240 25.16 -21.99 6.37
C ASP A 240 24.48 -22.10 7.76
N LYS A 241 24.83 -21.21 8.70
CA LYS A 241 24.24 -21.15 10.05
C LYS A 241 23.02 -20.23 10.10
N SER A 242 21.86 -20.79 10.46
CA SER A 242 20.57 -20.08 10.54
C SER A 242 20.57 -18.85 11.45
N ASP A 243 21.29 -18.91 12.57
CA ASP A 243 21.30 -17.83 13.56
C ASP A 243 22.04 -16.59 13.02
N ARG A 244 23.16 -16.82 12.34
CA ARG A 244 23.91 -15.76 11.65
C ARG A 244 23.10 -15.16 10.50
N VAL A 245 22.32 -15.99 9.80
CA VAL A 245 21.39 -15.53 8.77
C VAL A 245 20.33 -14.60 9.38
N ARG A 246 19.73 -14.98 10.51
CA ARG A 246 18.76 -14.16 11.24
C ARG A 246 19.37 -12.82 11.67
N GLU A 247 20.57 -12.83 12.25
CA GLU A 247 21.28 -11.63 12.70
C GLU A 247 21.62 -10.68 11.54
N THR A 248 21.88 -11.21 10.35
CA THR A 248 22.22 -10.42 9.16
C THR A 248 21.05 -9.58 8.65
N PHE A 249 19.82 -10.02 8.86
CA PHE A 249 18.64 -9.28 8.39
C PHE A 249 18.23 -8.18 9.38
N GLY A 250 18.41 -6.93 8.97
CA GLY A 250 17.80 -5.78 9.63
C GLY A 250 16.27 -5.80 9.56
N LYS A 251 15.61 -4.92 10.33
CA LYS A 251 14.14 -4.90 10.44
C LYS A 251 13.44 -4.64 9.12
N ARG A 252 13.93 -3.67 8.32
CA ARG A 252 13.39 -3.36 6.98
C ARG A 252 13.48 -4.56 6.05
N GLN A 253 14.56 -5.33 6.18
CA GLN A 253 14.78 -6.49 5.36
C GLN A 253 13.81 -7.62 5.65
N ARG A 254 13.65 -7.95 6.94
CA ARG A 254 12.66 -8.93 7.37
C ARG A 254 11.25 -8.52 6.93
N PHE A 255 10.92 -7.24 7.08
CA PHE A 255 9.65 -6.68 6.60
C PHE A 255 9.44 -6.92 5.10
N GLY A 256 10.41 -6.58 4.25
CA GLY A 256 10.31 -6.78 2.80
C GLY A 256 10.13 -8.26 2.41
N LEU A 257 10.81 -9.17 3.10
CA LEU A 257 10.65 -10.62 2.88
C LEU A 257 9.25 -11.10 3.24
N PHE A 258 8.70 -10.70 4.40
CA PHE A 258 7.34 -11.07 4.79
C PHE A 258 6.28 -10.48 3.86
N TRP A 259 6.48 -9.23 3.44
CA TRP A 259 5.56 -8.58 2.50
C TRP A 259 5.59 -9.25 1.13
N ARG A 260 6.77 -9.58 0.60
CA ARG A 260 6.93 -10.37 -0.65
C ARG A 260 6.23 -11.72 -0.58
N GLN A 261 6.19 -12.34 0.59
CA GLN A 261 5.50 -13.61 0.79
C GLN A 261 3.99 -13.45 0.99
N HIS A 262 3.45 -12.23 0.92
CA HIS A 262 2.04 -11.92 1.16
C HIS A 262 1.54 -12.44 2.52
N GLY A 263 2.43 -12.48 3.51
CA GLY A 263 2.12 -13.07 4.80
C GLY A 263 1.75 -14.56 4.70
N ARG A 264 2.36 -15.34 3.81
CA ARG A 264 2.15 -16.79 3.63
C ARG A 264 3.46 -17.57 3.67
N CYS A 265 3.39 -18.84 4.10
CA CYS A 265 4.52 -19.75 3.97
C CYS A 265 4.80 -20.05 2.50
N LYS A 266 6.04 -19.87 2.02
CA LYS A 266 6.39 -20.19 0.62
C LYS A 266 6.23 -21.68 0.27
N SER A 267 6.42 -22.58 1.24
CA SER A 267 6.37 -24.02 1.00
C SER A 267 4.95 -24.61 1.05
N CYS A 268 4.07 -24.08 1.93
CA CYS A 268 2.72 -24.63 2.13
C CYS A 268 1.59 -23.63 1.87
N GLU A 269 1.90 -22.41 1.46
CA GLU A 269 0.98 -21.30 1.10
C GLU A 269 -0.02 -20.86 2.17
N ARG A 270 0.04 -21.48 3.36
CA ARG A 270 -0.79 -21.13 4.51
C ARG A 270 -0.51 -19.69 4.91
N PRO A 271 -1.54 -18.84 5.04
CA PRO A 271 -1.38 -17.50 5.55
C PRO A 271 -0.92 -17.53 7.00
N PHE A 272 0.14 -16.81 7.31
CA PHE A 272 0.62 -16.62 8.68
C PHE A 272 -0.43 -15.94 9.57
N PHE A 273 -1.38 -15.20 8.95
CA PHE A 273 -2.45 -14.48 9.64
C PHE A 273 -3.76 -15.28 9.79
N GLN A 274 -3.82 -16.52 9.30
CA GLN A 274 -4.94 -17.44 9.51
C GLN A 274 -4.41 -18.62 10.36
N LEU A 275 -4.78 -18.65 11.64
CA LEU A 275 -4.65 -19.86 12.45
C LEU A 275 -5.88 -20.75 12.23
#